data_AF-A0A1M4X7G4-F1
#
_entry.id   AF-A0A1M4X7G4-F1
#
_cell.length_a   1.000
_cell.length_b   1.000
_cell.length_c   1.000
_cell.angle_alpha   90.00
_cell.angle_beta   90.00
_cell.angle_gamma   90.00
#
_symmetry.space_group_name_H-M   'P 1'
#
loop_
_entity.id
_entity.type
_entity.pdbx_description
1 polymer ?
#
loop_
_entity_poly.entity_id
_entity_poly.type
_entity_poly.pdbx_seq_one_letter_code
_entity_poly.pdbx_strand_id
1 'polypeptide(L)'
;MQKVILSFVIIIHGLIHLLGFVKAFDLAPVEQLTEDISKTAGMFWLVVCILFLVTVFLYFTQNDIWWMVGAVAVVVSQLLIILSWSDAKYGTIANIIIAIPIIMAIAGQLPEN
;
A
#
# COMPACT_ATOMS: atom_id res chain seq x y z
N MET A 1 1.25 8.08 -19.94
CA MET A 1 -0.04 7.52 -19.51
C MET A 1 0.11 6.43 -18.42
N GLN A 2 0.92 5.38 -18.64
CA GLN A 2 1.12 4.30 -17.65
C GLN A 2 1.63 4.79 -16.28
N LYS A 3 2.60 5.73 -16.24
CA LYS A 3 3.09 6.34 -14.99
C LYS A 3 1.98 6.98 -14.15
N VAL A 4 1.02 7.63 -14.82
CA VAL A 4 -0.11 8.31 -14.17
C VAL A 4 -1.10 7.28 -13.62
N ILE A 5 -1.41 6.23 -14.40
CA ILE A 5 -2.32 5.17 -13.98
C ILE A 5 -1.77 4.43 -12.75
N LEU A 6 -0.50 4.01 -12.78
CA LEU A 6 0.12 3.33 -11.64
C LEU A 6 0.12 4.23 -10.40
N SER A 7 0.50 5.50 -10.56
CA SER A 7 0.49 6.44 -9.44
C SER A 7 -0.91 6.65 -8.86
N PHE A 8 -1.93 6.71 -9.72
CA PHE A 8 -3.32 6.82 -9.28
C PHE A 8 -3.76 5.61 -8.46
N VAL A 9 -3.43 4.39 -8.91
CA VAL A 9 -3.70 3.16 -8.15
C VAL A 9 -3.00 3.18 -6.79
N ILE A 10 -1.72 3.55 -6.75
CA ILE A 10 -0.95 3.60 -5.50
C ILE A 10 -1.52 4.65 -4.55
N ILE A 11 -1.86 5.85 -5.05
CA ILE A 11 -2.45 6.93 -4.23
C ILE A 11 -3.79 6.49 -3.67
N ILE A 12 -4.71 5.98 -4.49
CA ILE A 12 -6.04 5.58 -4.01
C ILE A 12 -5.91 4.46 -2.98
N HIS A 13 -5.13 3.43 -3.30
CA HIS A 13 -4.93 2.32 -2.38
C HIS A 13 -4.31 2.78 -1.06
N GLY A 14 -3.27 3.61 -1.11
CA GLY A 14 -2.66 4.21 0.07
C GLY A 14 -3.62 5.06 0.89
N LEU A 15 -4.46 5.88 0.26
CA LEU A 15 -5.46 6.69 0.96
C LEU A 15 -6.57 5.84 1.60
N ILE A 16 -6.97 4.72 0.98
CA ILE A 16 -7.92 3.78 1.59
C ILE A 16 -7.37 3.20 2.90
N HIS A 17 -6.05 3.03 3.02
CA HIS A 17 -5.45 2.57 4.28
C HIS A 17 -5.67 3.55 5.45
N LEU A 18 -5.97 4.83 5.19
CA LEU A 18 -6.31 5.77 6.28
C LEU A 18 -7.58 5.34 7.04
N LEU A 19 -8.50 4.61 6.41
CA LEU A 19 -9.73 4.14 7.06
C LEU A 19 -9.42 3.23 8.26
N GLY A 20 -8.40 2.38 8.16
CA GLY A 20 -7.97 1.51 9.26
C GLY A 20 -7.39 2.29 10.44
N PHE A 21 -6.66 3.37 10.17
CA PHE A 21 -6.18 4.29 11.20
C PHE A 21 -7.33 5.05 11.88
N VAL A 22 -8.24 5.63 11.07
CA VAL A 22 -9.43 6.35 11.57
C VAL A 22 -10.28 5.46 12.47
N LYS A 23 -10.50 4.20 12.06
CA LYS A 23 -11.23 3.18 12.84
C LYS A 23 -10.52 2.85 14.15
N ALA A 24 -9.23 2.52 14.11
CA ALA A 24 -8.49 2.04 15.28
C ALA A 24 -8.35 3.09 16.41
N PHE A 25 -8.46 4.37 16.06
CA PHE A 25 -8.36 5.49 16.99
C PHE A 25 -9.72 6.15 17.29
N ASP A 26 -10.82 5.55 16.83
CA ASP A 26 -12.19 6.05 17.02
C ASP A 26 -12.37 7.52 16.60
N LEU A 27 -11.69 7.94 15.51
CA LEU A 27 -11.72 9.33 15.06
C LEU A 27 -13.02 9.69 14.33
N ALA A 28 -13.64 8.71 13.67
CA ALA A 28 -14.95 8.80 13.03
C ALA A 28 -15.54 7.39 12.83
N PRO A 29 -16.88 7.26 12.66
CA PRO A 29 -17.48 5.98 12.26
C PRO A 29 -16.97 5.52 10.89
N VAL A 30 -16.51 4.28 10.80
CA VAL A 30 -16.08 3.64 9.54
C VAL A 30 -16.88 2.34 9.38
N GLU A 31 -18.02 2.42 8.70
CA GLU A 31 -18.96 1.29 8.54
C GLU A 31 -18.42 0.18 7.63
N GLN A 32 -17.47 0.52 6.74
CA GLN A 32 -16.84 -0.42 5.82
C GLN A 32 -15.85 -1.38 6.51
N LEU A 33 -15.41 -1.05 7.72
CA LEU A 33 -14.50 -1.88 8.53
C LEU A 33 -15.27 -2.37 9.76
N THR A 34 -15.74 -3.61 9.67
CA THR A 34 -16.54 -4.27 10.70
C THR A 34 -15.69 -5.03 11.72
N GLU A 35 -14.50 -5.49 11.32
CA GLU A 35 -13.53 -6.12 12.19
C GLU A 35 -12.91 -5.12 13.18
N ASP A 36 -12.60 -5.58 14.39
CA ASP A 36 -11.89 -4.78 15.39
C ASP A 36 -10.43 -4.58 14.98
N ILE A 37 -9.99 -3.33 14.95
CA ILE A 37 -8.61 -2.97 14.61
C ILE A 37 -7.93 -2.41 15.86
N SER A 38 -6.93 -3.12 16.37
CA SER A 38 -6.11 -2.62 17.49
C SER A 38 -5.39 -1.32 17.12
N LYS A 39 -5.12 -0.46 18.12
CA LYS A 39 -4.36 0.79 17.90
C LYS A 39 -3.01 0.57 17.23
N THR A 40 -2.30 -0.51 17.61
CA THR A 40 -1.03 -0.90 16.99
C THR A 40 -1.21 -1.22 15.51
N ALA A 41 -2.21 -2.03 15.15
CA ALA A 41 -2.53 -2.31 13.75
C ALA A 41 -2.90 -1.01 13.02
N GLY A 42 -3.73 -0.15 13.61
CA GLY A 42 -4.09 1.17 13.07
C GLY A 42 -2.89 2.06 12.74
N MET A 43 -1.83 2.03 13.56
CA MET A 43 -0.59 2.72 13.24
C MET A 43 0.09 2.14 12.00
N PHE A 44 0.09 0.81 11.82
CA PHE A 44 0.60 0.20 10.59
C PHE A 44 -0.23 0.56 9.36
N TRP A 45 -1.55 0.68 9.48
CA TRP A 45 -2.42 1.20 8.42
C TRP A 45 -1.97 2.61 7.98
N LEU A 46 -1.70 3.51 8.94
CA LEU A 46 -1.16 4.85 8.64
C LEU A 46 0.23 4.79 7.99
N VAL A 47 1.13 3.94 8.50
CA VAL A 47 2.47 3.74 7.92
C VAL A 47 2.38 3.27 6.47
N VAL A 48 1.47 2.35 6.14
CA VAL A 48 1.27 1.89 4.76
C VAL A 48 0.81 3.03 3.85
N CYS A 49 -0.14 3.86 4.31
CA CYS A 49 -0.54 5.07 3.56
C CYS A 49 0.68 5.96 3.27
N ILE A 50 1.50 6.26 4.28
CA ILE A 50 2.70 7.10 4.13
C ILE A 50 3.70 6.45 3.15
N LEU A 51 3.96 5.14 3.28
CA LEU A 51 4.88 4.42 2.39
C LEU A 51 4.43 4.46 0.94
N PHE A 52 3.13 4.31 0.66
CA PHE A 52 2.60 4.43 -0.70
C PHE A 52 2.71 5.86 -1.25
N LEU A 53 2.43 6.89 -0.44
CA LEU A 53 2.63 8.29 -0.86
C LEU A 53 4.10 8.60 -1.14
N VAL A 54 5.02 8.11 -0.30
CA VAL A 54 6.47 8.22 -0.53
C VAL A 54 6.88 7.46 -1.79
N THR A 55 6.34 6.26 -2.02
CA THR A 55 6.59 5.47 -3.24
C THR A 55 6.21 6.27 -4.49
N VAL A 56 5.05 6.93 -4.49
CA VAL A 56 4.58 7.75 -5.61
C VAL A 56 5.49 8.96 -5.81
N PHE A 57 5.85 9.66 -4.73
CA PHE A 57 6.78 10.79 -4.79
C PHE A 57 8.12 10.39 -5.41
N LEU A 58 8.72 9.29 -4.94
CA LEU A 58 9.98 8.75 -5.48
C LEU A 58 9.84 8.33 -6.94
N TYR A 59 8.73 7.68 -7.30
CA TYR A 59 8.45 7.26 -8.66
C TYR A 59 8.33 8.44 -9.64
N PHE A 60 7.69 9.54 -9.23
CA PHE A 60 7.58 10.75 -10.05
C PHE A 60 8.89 11.53 -10.17
N THR A 61 9.68 11.56 -9.10
CA THR A 61 11.01 12.18 -9.10
C THR A 61 12.09 11.32 -9.75
N GLN A 62 11.72 10.14 -10.26
CA GLN A 62 12.62 9.17 -10.91
C GLN A 62 13.76 8.72 -9.99
N ASN A 63 13.50 8.65 -8.68
CA ASN A 63 14.47 8.15 -7.72
C ASN A 63 14.48 6.61 -7.73
N ASP A 64 15.65 6.01 -7.95
CA ASP A 64 15.82 4.57 -8.10
C ASP A 64 15.39 3.74 -6.88
N ILE A 65 15.22 4.36 -5.69
CA ILE A 65 14.78 3.65 -4.49
C ILE A 65 13.26 3.43 -4.43
N TRP A 66 12.48 3.97 -5.38
CA TRP A 66 11.02 3.90 -5.37
C TRP A 66 10.49 2.47 -5.22
N TRP A 67 11.12 1.50 -5.90
CA TRP A 67 10.67 0.11 -5.91
C TRP A 67 10.94 -0.57 -4.56
N MET A 68 12.01 -0.20 -3.85
CA MET A 68 12.32 -0.73 -2.53
C MET A 68 11.27 -0.29 -1.52
N VAL A 69 10.96 1.02 -1.52
CA VAL A 69 9.91 1.57 -0.64
C VAL A 69 8.54 0.97 -1.00
N GLY A 70 8.24 0.87 -2.29
CA GLY A 70 7.01 0.26 -2.78
C GLY A 70 6.88 -1.22 -2.38
N ALA A 71 7.96 -1.99 -2.44
CA ALA A 71 7.97 -3.41 -2.04
C ALA A 71 7.63 -3.56 -0.56
N VAL A 72 8.25 -2.75 0.31
CA VAL A 72 7.94 -2.73 1.74
C VAL A 72 6.47 -2.32 1.96
N ALA A 73 5.98 -1.30 1.24
CA ALA A 73 4.59 -0.87 1.32
C ALA A 73 3.61 -2.01 0.98
N VAL A 74 3.86 -2.73 -0.13
CA VAL A 74 3.02 -3.85 -0.58
C VAL A 74 3.04 -5.00 0.43
N VAL A 75 4.19 -5.36 1.00
CA VAL A 75 4.29 -6.44 1.99
C VAL A 75 3.50 -6.10 3.24
N VAL A 76 3.72 -4.92 3.83
CA VAL A 76 3.00 -4.50 5.05
C VAL A 76 1.51 -4.35 4.76
N SER A 77 1.15 -3.77 3.62
CA SER A 77 -0.25 -3.68 3.13
C SER A 77 -0.90 -5.06 3.06
N GLN A 78 -0.23 -6.06 2.49
CA GLN A 78 -0.78 -7.40 2.36
C GLN A 78 -0.95 -8.09 3.71
N LEU A 79 -0.03 -7.89 4.66
CA LEU A 79 -0.17 -8.40 6.02
C LEU A 79 -1.41 -7.83 6.71
N LEU A 80 -1.66 -6.52 6.59
CA LEU A 80 -2.86 -5.89 7.14
C LEU A 80 -4.15 -6.41 6.49
N ILE A 81 -4.14 -6.62 5.16
CA ILE A 81 -5.28 -7.20 4.45
C ILE A 81 -5.57 -8.63 4.94
N ILE A 82 -4.54 -9.43 5.22
CA ILE A 82 -4.73 -10.79 5.77
C ILE A 82 -5.30 -10.74 7.19
N LEU A 83 -4.85 -9.79 8.01
CA LEU A 83 -5.34 -9.59 9.38
C LEU A 83 -6.78 -9.04 9.44
N SER A 84 -7.26 -8.40 8.38
CA SER A 84 -8.61 -7.84 8.27
C SER A 84 -9.33 -8.38 7.02
N TRP A 85 -9.23 -9.69 6.81
CA TRP A 85 -9.57 -10.33 5.53
C TRP A 85 -11.02 -10.15 5.12
N SER A 86 -11.98 -10.22 6.05
CA SER A 86 -13.40 -10.17 5.71
C SER A 86 -13.79 -8.81 5.13
N ASP A 87 -13.17 -7.73 5.63
CA ASP A 87 -13.40 -6.37 5.16
C ASP A 87 -12.47 -5.97 3.99
N ALA A 88 -11.20 -6.40 3.99
CA ALA A 88 -10.15 -5.78 3.17
C ALA A 88 -9.62 -6.63 2.00
N LYS A 89 -10.07 -7.88 1.81
CA LYS A 89 -9.51 -8.82 0.80
C LYS A 89 -9.35 -8.24 -0.61
N TYR A 90 -10.25 -7.37 -1.05
CA TYR A 90 -10.19 -6.75 -2.38
C TYR A 90 -8.98 -5.82 -2.57
N GLY A 91 -8.40 -5.30 -1.48
CA GLY A 91 -7.13 -4.59 -1.49
C GLY A 91 -5.97 -5.44 -2.04
N THR A 92 -6.09 -6.77 -2.00
CA THR A 92 -5.09 -7.69 -2.61
C THR A 92 -4.97 -7.44 -4.12
N ILE A 93 -6.07 -7.10 -4.80
CA ILE A 93 -6.04 -6.80 -6.25
C ILE A 93 -5.18 -5.56 -6.52
N ALA A 94 -5.33 -4.51 -5.71
CA ALA A 94 -4.49 -3.32 -5.81
C ALA A 94 -3.01 -3.65 -5.51
N ASN A 95 -2.74 -4.44 -4.47
CA ASN A 95 -1.38 -4.89 -4.18
C ASN A 95 -0.75 -5.67 -5.35
N ILE A 96 -1.50 -6.55 -6.02
CA ILE A 96 -1.01 -7.29 -7.19
C ILE A 96 -0.68 -6.33 -8.34
N ILE A 97 -1.56 -5.37 -8.64
CA ILE A 97 -1.33 -4.37 -9.70
C ILE A 97 -0.05 -3.55 -9.40
N ILE A 98 0.18 -3.18 -8.14
CA ILE A 98 1.35 -2.42 -7.71
C ILE A 98 2.62 -3.30 -7.69
N ALA A 99 2.50 -4.58 -7.35
CA ALA A 99 3.63 -5.50 -7.26
C ALA A 99 4.26 -5.82 -8.61
N ILE A 100 3.48 -5.88 -9.70
CA ILE A 100 3.99 -6.17 -11.05
C ILE A 100 5.15 -5.24 -11.45
N PRO A 101 4.99 -3.90 -11.47
CA PRO A 101 6.09 -3.01 -11.85
C PRO A 101 7.26 -3.02 -10.87
N ILE A 102 7.02 -3.31 -9.58
CA ILE A 102 8.09 -3.49 -8.58
C ILE A 102 8.94 -4.72 -8.93
N ILE A 103 8.29 -5.85 -9.24
CA ILE A 103 8.98 -7.09 -9.63
C ILE A 103 9.77 -6.88 -10.93
N MET A 104 9.21 -6.16 -11.91
CA MET A 104 9.92 -5.81 -13.14
C MET A 104 11.16 -4.95 -12.86
N ALA A 105 11.08 -4.00 -11.93
CA ALA A 105 12.22 -3.17 -11.53
C ALA A 105 13.34 -3.99 -10.87
N ILE A 106 12.97 -4.95 -10.01
CA ILE A 106 13.91 -5.89 -9.38
C ILE A 106 14.57 -6.77 -10.45
N ALA A 107 13.78 -7.34 -11.35
CA ALA A 107 14.27 -8.23 -12.40
C ALA A 107 15.29 -7.54 -13.32
N GLY A 108 15.07 -6.26 -13.64
CA GLY A 108 16.01 -5.45 -14.43
C GLY A 108 17.33 -5.10 -13.72
N GLN A 109 17.45 -5.38 -12.42
CA GLN A 109 18.67 -5.16 -11.64
C GLN A 109 19.44 -6.45 -11.34
N LEU A 110 18.91 -7.62 -11.73
CA LEU A 110 19.59 -8.90 -11.54
C LEU A 110 20.79 -9.01 -12.50
N PRO A 111 21.92 -9.61 -12.07
CA PRO A 111 23.04 -9.90 -12.98
C PRO A 111 22.58 -10.80 -14.14
N GLU A 112 23.02 -10.50 -15.36
CA GLU A 112 22.93 -11.45 -16.47
C GLU A 112 23.98 -12.54 -16.22
N ASN A 113 23.52 -13.77 -15.99
CA ASN A 113 24.37 -14.94 -15.73
C ASN A 113 25.05 -15.43 -17.02
#